data_AF-A0A414UQK5-F1
#
_entry.id   AF-A0A414UQK5-F1
#
_cell.length_a   1.000
_cell.length_b   1.000
_cell.length_c   1.000
_cell.angle_alpha   90.00
_cell.angle_beta   90.00
_cell.angle_gamma   90.00
#
_symmetry.space_group_name_H-M   'P 1'
#
loop_
_entity.id
_entity.type
_entity.pdbx_description
1 polymer ?
#
loop_
_entity_poly.entity_id
_entity_poly.type
_entity_poly.pdbx_seq_one_letter_code
_entity_poly.pdbx_strand_id
1 'polypeptide(L)'
;SSWAALTVDLNEVCEKDCSYVDTNHHGRKILSWIIENGLGELTGQRNRSGYCTYEKIRFYPEKLKDCDPEGYQRYKIKFEET
;
A
#
# COMPACT_ATOMS: atom_id res chain seq x y z
N SER A 1 15.51 4.99 -12.65
CA SER A 1 15.23 5.68 -11.37
C SER A 1 14.97 4.64 -10.30
N SER A 2 15.80 4.55 -9.26
CA SER A 2 15.83 3.41 -8.32
C SER A 2 14.99 3.63 -7.06
N TRP A 3 13.77 4.12 -7.22
CA TRP A 3 12.77 4.06 -6.14
C TRP A 3 11.95 2.80 -6.38
N ALA A 4 12.23 1.73 -5.63
CA ALA A 4 11.39 0.54 -5.66
C ALA A 4 10.01 0.91 -5.13
N ALA A 5 8.94 0.48 -5.83
CA ALA A 5 7.58 0.73 -5.40
C ALA A 5 7.33 0.08 -4.04
N LEU A 6 6.62 0.78 -3.14
CA LEU A 6 6.27 0.24 -1.81
C LEU A 6 5.24 -0.89 -1.91
N THR A 7 4.36 -0.81 -2.91
CA THR A 7 3.24 -1.72 -3.12
C THR A 7 3.48 -2.60 -4.34
N VAL A 8 2.84 -3.77 -4.37
CA VAL A 8 2.84 -4.70 -5.49
C VAL A 8 1.46 -4.75 -6.13
N ASP A 9 1.41 -4.75 -7.46
CA ASP A 9 0.18 -5.01 -8.21
C ASP A 9 -0.03 -6.52 -8.37
N LEU A 10 -1.13 -7.02 -7.81
CA LEU A 10 -1.53 -8.43 -7.86
C LEU A 10 -2.73 -8.66 -8.79
N ASN A 11 -3.09 -7.67 -9.63
CA ASN A 11 -4.29 -7.66 -10.46
C ASN A 11 -5.59 -7.85 -9.66
N GLU A 12 -5.59 -7.47 -8.38
CA GLU A 12 -6.76 -7.48 -7.50
C GLU A 12 -7.26 -6.06 -7.29
N VAL A 13 -8.57 -5.84 -7.48
CA VAL A 13 -9.21 -4.58 -7.09
C VAL A 13 -9.29 -4.54 -5.57
N CYS A 14 -8.49 -3.65 -4.98
CA CYS A 14 -8.50 -3.42 -3.54
C CYS A 14 -9.58 -2.39 -3.17
N GLU A 15 -10.07 -2.48 -1.92
CA GLU A 15 -10.84 -1.42 -1.29
C GLU A 15 -10.07 -0.09 -1.32
N LYS A 16 -10.79 1.02 -1.20
CA LYS A 16 -10.17 2.34 -1.10
C LYS A 16 -9.15 2.36 0.05
N ASP A 17 -8.01 2.98 -0.23
CA ASP A 17 -6.86 3.13 0.65
C ASP A 17 -6.18 1.80 1.06
N CYS A 18 -6.55 0.68 0.43
CA CYS A 18 -5.93 -0.62 0.66
C CYS A 18 -4.99 -1.03 -0.48
N SER A 19 -3.82 -1.59 -0.15
CA SER A 19 -2.93 -2.20 -1.14
C SER A 19 -2.02 -3.27 -0.51
N TYR A 20 -1.48 -4.17 -1.34
CA TYR A 20 -0.51 -5.18 -0.92
C TYR A 20 0.89 -4.59 -0.93
N VAL A 21 1.64 -4.79 0.16
CA VAL A 21 2.99 -4.24 0.31
C VAL A 21 4.03 -5.22 -0.24
N ASP A 22 5.01 -4.70 -0.99
CA ASP A 22 6.07 -5.49 -1.60
C ASP A 22 7.14 -5.91 -0.58
N THR A 23 6.79 -6.88 0.26
CA THR A 23 7.69 -7.47 1.23
C THR A 23 8.78 -8.34 0.59
N ASN A 24 8.68 -8.63 -0.71
CA ASN A 24 9.70 -9.37 -1.46
C ASN A 24 10.93 -8.50 -1.71
N HIS A 25 10.75 -7.24 -2.12
CA HIS A 25 11.86 -6.31 -2.34
C HIS A 25 12.28 -5.54 -1.09
N HIS A 26 11.35 -5.20 -0.21
CA HIS A 26 11.65 -4.39 1.00
C HIS A 26 11.86 -5.21 2.27
N GLY A 27 11.60 -6.52 2.22
CA GLY A 27 11.58 -7.39 3.39
C GLY A 27 10.40 -7.10 4.33
N ARG A 28 10.11 -8.01 5.27
CA ARG A 28 8.95 -7.86 6.16
C ARG A 28 9.01 -6.69 7.15
N LYS A 29 10.20 -6.13 7.41
CA LYS A 29 10.37 -4.98 8.32
C LYS A 29 9.64 -3.73 7.83
N ILE A 30 9.35 -3.63 6.53
CA ILE A 30 8.57 -2.52 5.97
C ILE A 30 7.16 -2.45 6.57
N LEU A 31 6.57 -3.58 6.93
CA LEU A 31 5.25 -3.62 7.57
C LEU A 31 5.28 -2.96 8.95
N SER A 32 6.29 -3.30 9.77
CA SER A 32 6.51 -2.66 11.07
C SER A 32 6.75 -1.16 10.89
N TRP A 33 7.59 -0.77 9.93
CA TRP A 33 7.86 0.64 9.66
C TRP A 33 6.60 1.43 9.29
N ILE A 34 5.73 0.88 8.43
CA ILE A 34 4.44 1.50 8.07
C ILE A 34 3.58 1.73 9.32
N ILE A 35 3.46 0.72 10.19
CA ILE A 35 2.63 0.78 11.40
C ILE A 35 3.21 1.76 12.42
N GLU A 36 4.51 1.67 12.69
CA GLU A 36 5.21 2.50 13.69
C GLU A 36 5.23 3.98 13.31
N ASN A 37 5.26 4.31 12.02
CA ASN A 37 5.15 5.69 11.54
C ASN A 37 3.70 6.16 11.39
N GLY A 38 2.73 5.33 11.75
CA GLY A 38 1.32 5.64 11.69
C GLY A 38 0.82 5.87 10.26
N LEU A 39 1.41 5.20 9.26
CA LEU A 39 0.99 5.31 7.85
C LEU A 39 -0.20 4.43 7.53
N GLY A 40 -0.45 3.38 8.31
CA GLY A 40 -1.56 2.46 8.12
C GLY A 40 -1.54 1.29 9.09
N GLU A 41 -2.44 0.34 8.85
CA GLU A 41 -2.62 -0.87 9.66
C GLU A 41 -2.78 -2.14 8.80
N LEU A 42 -2.46 -3.29 9.38
CA LEU A 42 -2.70 -4.59 8.76
C LEU A 42 -4.19 -4.89 8.72
N THR A 43 -4.71 -5.28 7.56
CA THR A 43 -6.11 -5.72 7.44
C THR A 43 -6.31 -7.18 7.86
N GLY A 44 -5.21 -7.92 8.06
CA GLY A 44 -5.21 -9.37 8.26
C GLY A 44 -5.34 -10.19 6.97
N GLN A 45 -5.65 -9.54 5.83
CA GLN A 45 -5.70 -10.20 4.53
C GLN A 45 -4.31 -10.37 3.93
N ARG A 46 -4.14 -11.45 3.16
CA ARG A 46 -2.92 -11.77 2.42
C ARG A 46 -3.27 -12.27 1.03
N ASN A 47 -2.42 -11.98 0.06
CA ASN A 47 -2.51 -12.55 -1.29
C ASN A 47 -1.13 -13.03 -1.74
N ARG A 48 -1.09 -13.94 -2.72
CA ARG A 48 0.11 -14.65 -3.15
C ARG A 48 0.30 -14.48 -4.65
N SER A 49 1.50 -14.08 -5.05
CA SER A 49 1.97 -14.19 -6.44
C SER A 49 3.16 -15.14 -6.50
N GLY A 50 3.03 -16.20 -7.30
CA GLY A 50 4.06 -17.24 -7.44
C GLY A 50 4.48 -17.84 -6.09
N TYR A 51 5.65 -17.44 -5.60
CA TYR A 51 6.24 -17.93 -4.35
C TYR A 51 6.16 -16.95 -3.17
N CYS A 52 5.72 -15.70 -3.40
CA CYS A 52 5.68 -14.66 -2.37
C CYS A 52 4.25 -14.41 -1.88
N THR A 53 4.09 -14.26 -0.58
CA THR A 53 2.84 -13.83 0.06
C THR A 53 3.01 -12.42 0.59
N TYR A 54 2.03 -11.57 0.30
CA TYR A 54 2.04 -10.14 0.61
C TYR A 54 0.88 -9.82 1.54
N GLU A 55 1.16 -9.03 2.57
CA GLU A 55 0.16 -8.48 3.48
C GLU A 55 -0.52 -7.26 2.86
N LYS A 56 -1.85 -7.20 3.03
CA LYS A 56 -2.63 -6.00 2.70
C LYS A 56 -2.58 -5.02 3.87
N ILE A 57 -2.30 -3.77 3.54
CA ILE A 57 -2.35 -2.63 4.46
C ILE A 57 -3.52 -1.75 4.07
N ARG A 58 -4.25 -1.24 5.08
CA ARG A 58 -5.12 -0.07 4.97
C ARG A 58 -4.30 1.16 5.36
N PHE A 59 -4.02 2.02 4.40
CA PHE A 59 -3.30 3.27 4.64
C PHE A 59 -4.24 4.32 5.20
N TYR A 60 -3.70 5.21 6.04
CA TYR A 60 -4.48 6.31 6.61
C TYR A 60 -4.48 7.52 5.66
N PRO A 61 -5.64 7.91 5.10
CA PRO A 61 -5.76 9.02 4.17
C PRO A 61 -5.14 10.32 4.66
N GLU A 62 -5.30 10.62 5.95
CA GLU A 62 -4.82 11.88 6.52
C GLU A 62 -3.29 11.97 6.40
N LYS A 63 -2.58 10.87 6.67
CA LYS A 63 -1.13 10.81 6.52
C LYS A 63 -0.68 10.81 5.07
N LEU A 64 -1.41 10.14 4.18
CA LEU A 64 -1.10 10.18 2.75
C LEU A 64 -1.24 11.60 2.18
N LYS A 65 -2.30 12.33 2.56
CA LYS A 65 -2.50 13.74 2.19
C LYS A 65 -1.40 14.65 2.75
N ASP A 66 -0.97 14.42 3.98
CA ASP A 66 0.13 15.18 4.60
C ASP A 66 1.46 14.96 3.84
N CYS A 67 1.72 13.72 3.40
CA CYS A 67 2.94 13.37 2.68
C CYS A 67 2.96 13.84 1.21
N ASP A 68 1.85 13.63 0.49
CA ASP A 68 1.70 14.00 -0.92
C ASP A 68 0.23 14.35 -1.24
N PRO A 69 -0.19 15.60 -1.01
CA PRO A 69 -1.58 16.01 -1.18
C PRO A 69 -2.03 15.92 -2.64
N GLU A 70 -1.15 16.24 -3.59
CA GLU A 70 -1.45 16.14 -5.02
C GLU A 70 -1.54 14.69 -5.47
N GLY A 71 -0.59 13.84 -5.04
CA GLY A 71 -0.60 12.42 -5.33
C GLY A 71 -1.85 11.74 -4.80
N TYR A 72 -2.23 12.03 -3.55
CA TYR A 72 -3.46 11.48 -2.97
C TYR A 72 -4.72 11.98 -3.70
N GLN A 73 -4.77 13.25 -4.13
CA GLN A 73 -5.90 13.76 -4.93
C GLN A 73 -6.00 13.06 -6.29
N ARG A 74 -4.88 12.83 -6.98
CA ARG A 74 -4.85 12.07 -8.24
C ARG A 74 -5.31 10.63 -8.04
N TYR A 75 -4.87 9.99 -6.96
CA TYR A 75 -5.34 8.66 -6.56
C TYR A 75 -6.86 8.64 -6.36
N LYS A 76 -7.39 9.59 -5.59
CA LYS A 76 -8.82 9.69 -5.29
C LYS A 76 -9.68 9.82 -6.55
N ILE A 77 -9.29 10.71 -7.48
CA ILE A 77 -10.00 10.90 -8.76
C ILE A 77 -10.04 9.59 -9.55
N LYS A 78 -8.89 8.94 -9.74
CA LYS A 78 -8.81 7.67 -10.48
C LYS A 78 -9.65 6.57 -9.85
N PHE A 79 -9.68 6.49 -8.52
CA PHE A 79 -10.50 5.50 -7.81
C PHE A 79 -12.00 5.75 -8.00
N GLU A 80 -12.44 7.00 -8.06
CA GLU A 80 -13.85 7.36 -8.31
C GLU A 80 -14.29 7.13 -9.76
N GLU A 81 -13.34 7.02 -10.70
CA GLU A 81 -13.58 6.69 -12.12
C GLU A 81 -13.63 5.17 -12.41
N THR A 82 -13.29 4.32 -11.43
CA THR A 82 -13.23 2.85 -11.54
C THR A 82 -14.52 2.19 -11.09
#